data_AF-A0A7S3LQ76-F1
#
_entry.id   AF-A0A7S3LQ76-F1
#
_cell.length_a   1.000
_cell.length_b   1.000
_cell.length_c   1.000
_cell.angle_alpha   90.00
_cell.angle_beta   90.00
_cell.angle_gamma   90.00
#
_symmetry.space_group_name_H-M   'P 1'
#
loop_
_entity.id
_entity.type
_entity.pdbx_description
1 polymer ?
#
loop_
_entity_poly.entity_id
_entity_poly.type
_entity_poly.pdbx_seq_one_letter_code
_entity_poly.pdbx_strand_id
1 'polypeptide(L)'
;FFEDDVEIIGEQVKIRAVLSPHEGDVLEITGSDISNVENLLIITDFVNIDPEMVHSTLIGKSREEDLTITESSFFEGVQELIDFHSLSENEKVFVITCFGNIFDMYDRKGTRRVSTQKLSSGLSFLAAGNKSGKLALAFGLFDRDEREELSREQMEHFLSSFLTAIFALVMTATHRHELLVTEKESVWSVIDRSVARVANSIWEFAQARAEGNNIATPVLISFKDFADWYAEGQVIL
;
A
#
# COMPACT_ATOMS: atom_id res chain seq x y z
N PHE A 1 -0.36 -2.26 11.09
CA PHE A 1 -0.48 -3.46 10.25
C PHE A 1 0.27 -4.61 10.90
N PHE A 2 1.42 -4.38 11.57
CA PHE A 2 2.10 -5.37 12.40
C PHE A 2 2.73 -4.69 13.63
N GLU A 3 2.01 -4.54 14.74
CA GLU A 3 2.64 -4.12 16.01
C GLU A 3 2.62 -5.26 17.03
N ASP A 4 1.59 -6.10 17.03
CA ASP A 4 1.43 -7.15 18.05
C ASP A 4 1.84 -8.57 17.60
N ASP A 5 2.07 -8.79 16.30
CA ASP A 5 2.58 -10.06 15.73
C ASP A 5 4.09 -10.02 15.39
N VAL A 6 4.80 -8.98 15.83
CA VAL A 6 6.21 -8.77 15.44
C VAL A 6 7.14 -9.53 16.37
N GLU A 7 7.46 -10.76 16.01
CA GLU A 7 8.54 -11.50 16.67
C GLU A 7 9.90 -11.03 16.09
N ILE A 8 10.74 -10.39 16.93
CA ILE A 8 12.11 -10.01 16.54
C ILE A 8 13.00 -11.26 16.62
N ILE A 9 13.08 -11.99 15.51
CA ILE A 9 13.86 -13.24 15.42
C ILE A 9 15.29 -12.93 14.93
N GLY A 10 16.12 -12.40 15.83
CA GLY A 10 17.58 -12.33 15.64
C GLY A 10 18.11 -11.31 14.62
N GLU A 11 19.36 -11.51 14.17
CA GLU A 11 20.11 -10.53 13.35
C GLU A 11 19.56 -10.37 11.92
N GLN A 12 18.84 -11.35 11.37
CA GLN A 12 18.42 -11.36 9.95
C GLN A 12 16.95 -10.96 9.70
N VAL A 13 15.98 -11.48 10.46
CA VAL A 13 14.55 -11.14 10.31
C VAL A 13 14.13 -10.20 11.44
N LYS A 14 13.60 -9.03 11.08
CA LYS A 14 13.21 -7.97 12.02
C LYS A 14 11.71 -7.94 12.28
N ILE A 15 10.90 -8.24 11.26
CA ILE A 15 9.45 -8.33 11.39
C ILE A 15 8.99 -9.60 10.70
N ARG A 16 8.14 -10.38 11.36
CA ARG A 16 7.46 -11.54 10.80
C ARG A 16 5.97 -11.34 10.96
N ALA A 17 5.21 -11.53 9.89
CA ALA A 17 3.81 -11.16 9.82
C ALA A 17 3.01 -12.32 9.22
N VAL A 18 2.14 -12.95 10.01
CA VAL A 18 1.29 -14.04 9.52
C VAL A 18 0.10 -13.45 8.77
N LEU A 19 0.08 -13.62 7.45
CA LEU A 19 -0.95 -13.05 6.59
C LEU A 19 -2.15 -13.98 6.43
N SER A 20 -1.89 -15.28 6.36
CA SER A 20 -2.90 -16.34 6.34
C SER A 20 -2.46 -17.53 7.21
N PRO A 21 -2.99 -17.68 8.43
CA PRO A 21 -2.61 -18.77 9.33
C PRO A 21 -2.88 -20.17 8.75
N HIS A 22 -3.93 -20.32 7.95
CA HIS A 22 -4.32 -21.61 7.38
C HIS A 22 -3.50 -22.00 6.15
N GLU A 23 -3.05 -21.02 5.37
CA GLU A 23 -2.22 -21.24 4.16
C GLU A 23 -0.72 -21.18 4.46
N GLY A 24 -0.33 -20.71 5.65
CA GLY A 24 1.07 -20.49 6.01
C GLY A 24 1.70 -19.30 5.31
N ASP A 25 0.89 -18.37 4.77
CA ASP A 25 1.40 -17.15 4.12
C ASP A 25 1.99 -16.23 5.18
N VAL A 26 3.29 -15.93 5.06
CA VAL A 26 4.04 -15.08 5.98
C VAL A 26 4.79 -14.00 5.19
N LEU A 27 4.75 -12.77 5.68
CA LEU A 27 5.64 -11.70 5.26
C LEU A 27 6.79 -11.59 6.26
N GLU A 28 8.02 -11.70 5.77
CA GLU A 28 9.22 -11.49 6.56
C GLU A 28 9.94 -10.24 6.06
N ILE A 29 10.26 -9.33 6.98
CA ILE A 29 10.99 -8.10 6.71
C ILE A 29 12.32 -8.22 7.44
N THR A 30 13.39 -8.14 6.69
CA THR A 30 14.77 -8.26 7.15
C THR A 30 15.37 -6.90 7.51
N GLY A 31 16.53 -6.91 8.17
CA GLY A 31 17.29 -5.68 8.40
C GLY A 31 17.74 -4.99 7.10
N SER A 32 17.96 -5.77 6.04
CA SER A 32 18.31 -5.25 4.71
C SER A 32 17.13 -4.51 4.08
N ASP A 33 15.91 -5.00 4.28
CA ASP A 33 14.71 -4.36 3.74
C ASP A 33 14.48 -3.00 4.39
N ILE A 34 14.62 -2.94 5.72
CA ILE A 34 14.53 -1.69 6.48
C ILE A 34 15.61 -0.70 6.00
N SER A 35 16.86 -1.15 5.92
CA SER A 35 17.97 -0.28 5.50
C SER A 35 17.78 0.29 4.10
N ASN A 36 17.21 -0.49 3.17
CA ASN A 36 16.94 -0.03 1.81
C ASN A 36 15.80 0.98 1.75
N VAL A 37 14.73 0.78 2.52
CA VAL A 37 13.64 1.78 2.64
C VAL A 37 14.15 3.06 3.30
N GLU A 38 14.93 2.95 4.38
CA GLU A 38 15.56 4.10 5.04
C GLU A 38 16.47 4.86 4.08
N ASN A 39 17.31 4.16 3.31
CA ASN A 39 18.16 4.79 2.30
C ASN A 39 17.34 5.50 1.21
N LEU A 40 16.26 4.86 0.71
CA LEU A 40 15.36 5.49 -0.25
C LEU A 40 14.75 6.78 0.31
N LEU A 41 14.25 6.74 1.54
CA LEU A 41 13.66 7.89 2.22
C LEU A 41 14.66 9.03 2.44
N ILE A 42 15.90 8.71 2.81
CA ILE A 42 16.97 9.70 3.03
C ILE A 42 17.37 10.35 1.71
N ILE A 43 17.62 9.56 0.65
CA ILE A 43 18.07 10.08 -0.65
C ILE A 43 17.00 10.97 -1.29
N THR A 44 15.73 10.60 -1.14
CA THR A 44 14.62 11.28 -1.82
C THR A 44 13.95 12.37 -1.00
N ASP A 45 14.31 12.49 0.29
CA ASP A 45 13.63 13.32 1.28
C ASP A 45 12.10 13.09 1.36
N PHE A 46 11.63 11.90 0.97
CA PHE A 46 10.20 11.61 0.84
C PHE A 46 9.43 11.77 2.15
N VAL A 47 10.12 11.61 3.28
CA VAL A 47 9.57 11.77 4.64
C VAL A 47 9.05 13.18 4.93
N ASN A 48 9.43 14.17 4.13
CA ASN A 48 8.99 15.57 4.26
C ASN A 48 7.92 15.95 3.21
N ILE A 49 7.55 15.04 2.32
CA ILE A 49 6.53 15.27 1.29
C ILE A 49 5.14 15.09 1.90
N ASP A 50 4.24 16.03 1.66
CA ASP A 50 2.84 15.91 2.07
C ASP A 50 2.16 14.75 1.29
N PRO A 51 1.51 13.78 1.96
CA PRO A 51 0.76 12.73 1.26
C PRO A 51 -0.25 13.29 0.26
N GLU A 52 -0.93 14.41 0.56
CA GLU A 52 -1.88 15.03 -0.38
C GLU A 52 -1.17 15.44 -1.69
N MET A 53 0.05 15.97 -1.58
CA MET A 53 0.87 16.33 -2.73
C MET A 53 1.21 15.10 -3.59
N VAL A 54 1.57 13.98 -2.97
CA VAL A 54 1.81 12.70 -3.68
C VAL A 54 0.58 12.31 -4.50
N HIS A 55 -0.60 12.38 -3.89
CA HIS A 55 -1.85 12.05 -4.57
C HIS A 55 -2.17 13.03 -5.70
N SER A 56 -2.16 14.34 -5.43
CA SER A 56 -2.50 15.35 -6.42
C SER A 56 -1.56 15.33 -7.63
N THR A 57 -0.25 15.13 -7.40
CA THR A 57 0.75 15.08 -8.49
C THR A 57 0.49 13.87 -9.38
N LEU A 58 0.32 12.67 -8.81
CA LEU A 58 0.10 11.46 -9.62
C LEU A 58 -1.27 11.45 -10.30
N ILE A 59 -2.32 11.98 -9.66
CA ILE A 59 -3.63 12.16 -10.28
C ILE A 59 -3.53 13.15 -11.45
N GLY A 60 -2.80 14.25 -11.30
CA GLY A 60 -2.57 15.22 -12.38
C GLY A 60 -1.80 14.64 -13.59
N LYS A 61 -1.02 13.57 -13.40
CA LYS A 61 -0.33 12.84 -14.48
C LYS A 61 -1.14 11.66 -15.04
N SER A 62 -2.34 11.42 -14.52
CA SER A 62 -3.15 10.26 -14.90
C SER A 62 -4.06 10.54 -16.10
N ARG A 63 -4.53 9.46 -16.75
CA ARG A 63 -5.59 9.58 -17.75
C ARG A 63 -6.92 9.82 -17.06
N GLU A 64 -7.60 10.89 -17.45
CA GLU A 64 -8.88 11.32 -16.86
C GLU A 64 -9.97 10.26 -17.00
N GLU A 65 -9.96 9.47 -18.09
CA GLU A 65 -11.08 8.56 -18.37
C GLU A 65 -11.17 7.35 -17.43
N ASP A 66 -10.02 6.86 -16.96
CA ASP A 66 -9.95 5.60 -16.19
C ASP A 66 -9.09 5.70 -14.92
N LEU A 67 -8.55 6.89 -14.60
CA LEU A 67 -7.66 7.15 -13.48
C LEU A 67 -6.51 6.15 -13.39
N THR A 68 -5.88 5.89 -14.55
CA THR A 68 -4.69 5.07 -14.64
C THR A 68 -3.50 5.85 -15.19
N ILE A 69 -2.30 5.46 -14.74
CA ILE A 69 -1.03 6.12 -15.04
C ILE A 69 -0.09 5.14 -15.73
N THR A 70 0.65 5.63 -16.73
CA THR A 70 1.71 4.87 -17.40
C THR A 70 3.00 4.96 -16.59
N GLU A 71 3.94 4.04 -16.81
CA GLU A 71 5.25 4.08 -16.15
C GLU A 71 6.00 5.41 -16.42
N SER A 72 5.99 5.90 -17.66
CA SER A 72 6.61 7.18 -18.02
C SER A 72 6.00 8.35 -17.24
N SER A 73 4.67 8.43 -17.20
CA SER A 73 3.98 9.54 -16.50
C SER A 73 4.15 9.43 -14.98
N PHE A 74 4.27 8.21 -14.46
CA PHE A 74 4.59 7.96 -13.07
C PHE A 74 5.99 8.49 -12.73
N PHE A 75 7.01 8.18 -13.53
CA PHE A 75 8.36 8.71 -13.30
C PHE A 75 8.43 10.23 -13.43
N GLU A 76 7.70 10.84 -14.36
CA GLU A 76 7.56 12.30 -14.44
C GLU A 76 6.96 12.87 -13.14
N GLY A 77 5.95 12.20 -12.57
CA GLY A 77 5.39 12.58 -11.27
C GLY A 77 6.37 12.44 -10.12
N VAL A 78 7.15 11.35 -10.09
CA VAL A 78 8.21 11.17 -9.08
C VAL A 78 9.27 12.28 -9.21
N GLN A 79 9.67 12.63 -10.43
CA GLN A 79 10.61 13.72 -10.70
C GLN A 79 10.12 15.11 -10.29
N GLU A 80 8.81 15.29 -10.17
CA GLU A 80 8.19 16.51 -9.65
C GLU A 80 8.15 16.54 -8.12
N LEU A 81 8.10 15.37 -7.49
CA LEU A 81 8.07 15.21 -6.03
C LEU A 81 9.46 15.28 -5.38
N ILE A 82 10.52 14.90 -6.10
CA ILE A 82 11.87 14.78 -5.54
C ILE A 82 12.90 15.58 -6.34
N ASP A 83 13.91 16.14 -5.66
CA ASP A 83 14.98 16.90 -6.33
C ASP A 83 16.02 15.97 -6.97
N PHE A 84 15.69 15.43 -8.16
CA PHE A 84 16.60 14.59 -8.95
C PHE A 84 17.91 15.27 -9.35
N HIS A 85 17.99 16.61 -9.38
CA HIS A 85 19.20 17.31 -9.78
C HIS A 85 20.28 17.25 -8.71
N SER A 86 19.87 17.16 -7.44
CA SER A 86 20.78 17.01 -6.30
C SER A 86 21.41 15.62 -6.20
N LEU A 87 20.81 14.62 -6.84
CA LEU A 87 21.23 13.22 -6.76
C LEU A 87 22.46 12.93 -7.63
N SER A 88 23.38 12.12 -7.11
CA SER A 88 24.44 11.49 -7.89
C SER A 88 23.87 10.46 -8.87
N GLU A 89 24.64 10.08 -9.90
CA GLU A 89 24.20 9.08 -10.89
C GLU A 89 23.86 7.73 -10.26
N ASN A 90 24.59 7.32 -9.22
CA ASN A 90 24.30 6.07 -8.50
C ASN A 90 22.99 6.16 -7.72
N GLU A 91 22.71 7.30 -7.08
CA GLU A 91 21.45 7.54 -6.36
C GLU A 91 20.27 7.59 -7.33
N LYS A 92 20.42 8.23 -8.49
CA LYS A 92 19.39 8.23 -9.54
C LYS A 92 19.05 6.81 -9.98
N VAL A 93 20.07 5.98 -10.26
CA VAL A 93 19.86 4.58 -10.63
C VAL A 93 19.11 3.84 -9.52
N PHE A 94 19.53 3.99 -8.26
CA PHE A 94 18.87 3.35 -7.12
C PHE A 94 17.40 3.78 -6.98
N VAL A 95 17.12 5.08 -7.04
CA VAL A 95 15.77 5.64 -6.96
C VAL A 95 14.89 5.15 -8.11
N ILE A 96 15.40 5.17 -9.34
CA ILE A 96 14.69 4.68 -10.52
C ILE A 96 14.37 3.19 -10.37
N THR A 97 15.32 2.38 -9.91
CA THR A 97 15.10 0.95 -9.65
C THR A 97 14.03 0.74 -8.58
N CYS A 98 14.07 1.50 -7.47
CA CYS A 98 13.10 1.36 -6.39
C CYS A 98 11.68 1.70 -6.86
N PHE A 99 11.49 2.87 -7.47
CA PHE A 99 10.16 3.26 -7.94
C PHE A 99 9.68 2.42 -9.12
N GLY A 100 10.59 1.95 -9.98
CA GLY A 100 10.26 0.99 -11.05
C GLY A 100 9.72 -0.32 -10.49
N ASN A 101 10.39 -0.90 -9.50
CA ASN A 101 9.93 -2.11 -8.81
C ASN A 101 8.58 -1.90 -8.12
N ILE A 102 8.36 -0.72 -7.52
CA ILE A 102 7.05 -0.35 -6.97
C ILE A 102 5.98 -0.37 -8.06
N PHE A 103 6.20 0.36 -9.16
CA PHE A 103 5.25 0.42 -10.29
C PHE A 103 4.92 -0.97 -10.84
N ASP A 104 5.96 -1.79 -11.06
CA ASP A 104 5.85 -3.15 -11.55
C ASP A 104 4.96 -4.04 -10.69
N MET A 105 4.96 -3.85 -9.36
CA MET A 105 4.12 -4.63 -8.46
C MET A 105 2.63 -4.31 -8.62
N TYR A 106 2.29 -3.10 -9.09
CA TYR A 106 0.93 -2.70 -9.43
C TYR A 106 0.52 -3.10 -10.85
N ASP A 107 1.45 -3.33 -11.78
CA ASP A 107 1.17 -3.75 -13.17
C ASP A 107 0.89 -5.25 -13.28
N ARG A 108 -0.17 -5.70 -12.61
CA ARG A 108 -0.59 -7.10 -12.59
C ARG A 108 -0.85 -7.73 -13.96
N LYS A 109 -1.15 -6.91 -14.97
CA LYS A 109 -1.52 -7.36 -16.31
C LYS A 109 -0.39 -7.21 -17.33
N GLY A 110 0.78 -6.68 -16.93
CA GLY A 110 1.89 -6.41 -17.85
C GLY A 110 1.53 -5.39 -18.93
N THR A 111 0.61 -4.48 -18.64
CA THR A 111 0.09 -3.50 -19.61
C THR A 111 0.87 -2.19 -19.60
N ARG A 112 1.85 -2.04 -18.70
CA ARG A 112 2.57 -0.80 -18.38
C ARG A 112 1.64 0.34 -18.00
N ARG A 113 0.49 0.00 -17.40
CA ARG A 113 -0.54 0.92 -16.92
C ARG A 113 -1.14 0.40 -15.62
N VAL A 114 -1.25 1.26 -14.63
CA VAL A 114 -1.73 0.88 -13.29
C VAL A 114 -2.76 1.87 -12.77
N SER A 115 -3.58 1.45 -11.81
CA SER A 115 -4.50 2.36 -11.11
C SER A 115 -3.72 3.42 -10.35
N THR A 116 -3.87 4.68 -10.74
CA THR A 116 -3.22 5.83 -10.10
C THR A 116 -3.61 5.93 -8.64
N GLN A 117 -4.89 5.68 -8.37
CA GLN A 117 -5.46 5.66 -7.03
C GLN A 117 -4.76 4.66 -6.10
N LYS A 118 -4.58 3.41 -6.56
CA LYS A 118 -3.89 2.37 -5.77
C LYS A 118 -2.40 2.69 -5.61
N LEU A 119 -1.74 3.12 -6.69
CA LEU A 119 -0.31 3.43 -6.66
C LEU A 119 -0.02 4.62 -5.74
N SER A 120 -0.75 5.73 -5.86
CA SER A 120 -0.56 6.91 -5.02
C SER A 120 -0.84 6.64 -3.54
N SER A 121 -1.88 5.84 -3.24
CA SER A 121 -2.17 5.40 -1.86
C SER A 121 -1.03 4.58 -1.27
N GLY A 122 -0.47 3.64 -2.04
CA GLY A 122 0.71 2.89 -1.62
C GLY A 122 1.93 3.77 -1.38
N LEU A 123 2.20 4.72 -2.29
CA LEU A 123 3.34 5.62 -2.19
C LEU A 123 3.23 6.62 -1.05
N SER A 124 2.02 7.04 -0.70
CA SER A 124 1.77 7.90 0.47
C SER A 124 2.34 7.30 1.76
N PHE A 125 2.55 5.97 1.82
CA PHE A 125 3.16 5.31 2.97
C PHE A 125 4.56 5.86 3.30
N LEU A 126 5.34 6.22 2.27
CA LEU A 126 6.68 6.81 2.37
C LEU A 126 6.64 8.30 2.75
N ALA A 127 5.50 8.95 2.58
CA ALA A 127 5.32 10.39 2.79
C ALA A 127 5.24 10.75 4.28
N ALA A 128 5.29 12.06 4.55
CA ALA A 128 5.20 12.64 5.88
C ALA A 128 3.91 12.26 6.61
N GLY A 129 3.89 12.57 7.91
CA GLY A 129 2.69 12.47 8.73
C GLY A 129 2.45 11.10 9.35
N ASN A 130 1.38 11.02 10.13
CA ASN A 130 1.04 9.83 10.91
C ASN A 130 0.23 8.82 10.07
N LYS A 131 0.20 7.58 10.57
CA LYS A 131 -0.47 6.45 9.92
C LYS A 131 -1.98 6.70 9.69
N SER A 132 -2.70 7.19 10.70
CA SER A 132 -4.16 7.37 10.60
C SER A 132 -4.54 8.44 9.58
N GLY A 133 -3.78 9.56 9.52
CA GLY A 133 -3.98 10.62 8.53
C GLY A 133 -3.79 10.11 7.09
N LYS A 134 -2.71 9.36 6.84
CA LYS A 134 -2.45 8.74 5.54
C LYS A 134 -3.54 7.77 5.12
N LEU A 135 -4.01 6.94 6.05
CA LEU A 135 -5.11 6.00 5.81
C LEU A 135 -6.43 6.73 5.53
N ALA A 136 -6.76 7.77 6.29
CA ALA A 136 -7.99 8.56 6.10
C ALA A 136 -7.99 9.27 4.74
N LEU A 137 -6.86 9.86 4.37
CA LEU A 137 -6.73 10.56 3.09
C LEU A 137 -6.87 9.58 1.91
N ALA A 138 -6.19 8.44 1.97
CA ALA A 138 -6.35 7.41 0.95
C ALA A 138 -7.78 6.83 0.91
N PHE A 139 -8.44 6.68 2.06
CA PHE A 139 -9.81 6.17 2.13
C PHE A 139 -10.77 7.03 1.31
N GLY A 140 -10.66 8.36 1.43
CA GLY A 140 -11.44 9.30 0.62
C GLY A 140 -11.25 9.14 -0.89
N LEU A 141 -10.08 8.68 -1.35
CA LEU A 141 -9.89 8.39 -2.77
C LEU A 141 -10.71 7.20 -3.23
N PHE A 142 -10.89 6.17 -2.39
CA PHE A 142 -11.67 4.95 -2.70
C PHE A 142 -13.16 5.16 -2.62
N ASP A 143 -13.62 6.22 -1.97
CA ASP A 143 -15.01 6.62 -1.92
C ASP A 143 -15.42 7.40 -3.19
N ARG A 144 -15.57 6.67 -4.30
CA ARG A 144 -15.95 7.23 -5.60
C ARG A 144 -17.34 7.85 -5.63
N ASP A 145 -18.20 7.47 -4.68
CA ASP A 145 -19.58 7.89 -4.64
C ASP A 145 -19.81 9.04 -3.63
N GLU A 146 -18.74 9.54 -3.00
CA GLU A 146 -18.74 10.64 -2.02
C GLU A 146 -19.75 10.39 -0.88
N ARG A 147 -19.86 9.14 -0.42
CA ARG A 147 -20.76 8.74 0.67
C ARG A 147 -20.09 8.69 2.03
N GLU A 148 -18.80 8.99 2.10
CA GLU A 148 -17.91 8.81 3.25
C GLU A 148 -17.78 7.34 3.72
N GLU A 149 -18.19 6.39 2.87
CA GLU A 149 -18.24 4.96 3.17
C GLU A 149 -17.82 4.11 1.97
N LEU A 150 -17.13 2.99 2.23
CA LEU A 150 -16.69 2.05 1.21
C LEU A 150 -17.54 0.79 1.19
N SER A 151 -17.87 0.32 0.00
CA SER A 151 -18.28 -1.08 -0.19
C SER A 151 -17.13 -2.04 0.15
N ARG A 152 -17.47 -3.32 0.30
CA ARG A 152 -16.47 -4.39 0.50
C ARG A 152 -15.41 -4.42 -0.61
N GLU A 153 -15.80 -4.28 -1.87
CA GLU A 153 -14.87 -4.27 -3.00
C GLU A 153 -13.93 -3.06 -2.95
N GLN A 154 -14.45 -1.87 -2.65
CA GLN A 154 -13.63 -0.67 -2.46
C GLN A 154 -12.65 -0.83 -1.28
N MET A 155 -13.08 -1.47 -0.19
CA MET A 155 -12.20 -1.79 0.95
C MET A 155 -11.08 -2.75 0.54
N GLU A 156 -11.36 -3.77 -0.29
CA GLU A 156 -10.33 -4.66 -0.82
C GLU A 156 -9.32 -3.89 -1.71
N HIS A 157 -9.78 -2.96 -2.54
CA HIS A 157 -8.90 -2.10 -3.32
C HIS A 157 -8.06 -1.16 -2.45
N PHE A 158 -8.64 -0.59 -1.39
CA PHE A 158 -7.96 0.22 -0.39
C PHE A 158 -6.85 -0.57 0.31
N LEU A 159 -7.16 -1.73 0.90
CA LEU A 159 -6.19 -2.56 1.61
C LEU A 159 -5.08 -3.10 0.69
N SER A 160 -5.45 -3.56 -0.52
CA SER A 160 -4.48 -4.05 -1.50
C SER A 160 -3.54 -2.95 -1.99
N SER A 161 -3.92 -1.67 -1.91
CA SER A 161 -3.02 -0.57 -2.25
C SER A 161 -1.80 -0.54 -1.33
N PHE A 162 -2.00 -0.66 -0.02
CA PHE A 162 -0.91 -0.63 0.96
C PHE A 162 -0.13 -1.94 1.02
N LEU A 163 -0.82 -3.08 0.99
CA LEU A 163 -0.13 -4.36 1.07
C LEU A 163 0.78 -4.57 -0.15
N THR A 164 0.33 -4.16 -1.35
CA THR A 164 1.17 -4.16 -2.56
C THR A 164 2.42 -3.29 -2.39
N ALA A 165 2.30 -2.08 -1.80
CA ALA A 165 3.45 -1.21 -1.56
C ALA A 165 4.46 -1.84 -0.58
N ILE A 166 3.98 -2.44 0.51
CA ILE A 166 4.84 -3.11 1.50
C ILE A 166 5.63 -4.24 0.83
N PHE A 167 4.96 -5.11 0.07
CA PHE A 167 5.63 -6.17 -0.67
C PHE A 167 6.63 -5.62 -1.69
N ALA A 168 6.27 -4.58 -2.44
CA ALA A 168 7.16 -3.98 -3.42
C ALA A 168 8.45 -3.43 -2.77
N LEU A 169 8.33 -2.76 -1.63
CA LEU A 169 9.46 -2.21 -0.89
C LEU A 169 10.38 -3.31 -0.32
N VAL A 170 9.80 -4.36 0.25
CA VAL A 170 10.54 -5.53 0.77
C VAL A 170 11.25 -6.28 -0.37
N MET A 171 10.59 -6.44 -1.51
CA MET A 171 11.19 -7.16 -2.63
C MET A 171 12.25 -6.34 -3.37
N THR A 172 12.13 -5.01 -3.39
CA THR A 172 13.14 -4.10 -3.97
C THR A 172 14.49 -4.25 -3.29
N ALA A 173 14.48 -4.50 -1.98
CA ALA A 173 15.68 -4.65 -1.18
C ALA A 173 16.48 -5.93 -1.50
N THR A 174 15.78 -6.98 -1.90
CA THR A 174 16.33 -8.31 -2.14
C THR A 174 16.67 -8.56 -3.61
N HIS A 175 16.00 -7.86 -4.54
CA HIS A 175 16.13 -8.09 -5.98
C HIS A 175 16.75 -6.88 -6.68
N ARG A 176 18.03 -7.01 -7.07
CA ARG A 176 18.74 -6.05 -7.93
C ARG A 176 18.39 -6.18 -9.42
N HIS A 177 17.50 -7.12 -9.76
CA HIS A 177 17.02 -7.41 -11.12
C HIS A 177 15.50 -7.52 -11.13
N GLU A 178 14.88 -7.34 -12.30
CA GLU A 178 13.43 -7.50 -12.50
C GLU A 178 12.97 -8.87 -11.99
N LEU A 179 11.98 -8.87 -11.09
CA LEU A 179 11.38 -10.08 -10.55
C LEU A 179 10.79 -10.94 -11.67
N LEU A 180 10.96 -12.26 -11.57
CA LEU A 180 10.33 -13.18 -12.51
C LEU A 180 8.81 -13.10 -12.37
N VAL A 181 8.09 -13.23 -13.49
CA VAL A 181 6.62 -13.17 -13.53
C VAL A 181 6.01 -14.16 -12.52
N THR A 182 6.56 -15.36 -12.41
CA THR A 182 6.11 -16.40 -11.48
C THR A 182 6.27 -16.01 -10.01
N GLU A 183 7.29 -15.21 -9.69
CA GLU A 183 7.49 -14.71 -8.32
C GLU A 183 6.44 -13.64 -7.99
N LYS A 184 6.17 -12.73 -8.94
CA LYS A 184 5.12 -11.70 -8.81
C LYS A 184 3.72 -12.33 -8.66
N GLU A 185 3.39 -13.37 -9.41
CA GLU A 185 2.10 -14.07 -9.34
C GLU A 185 1.84 -14.73 -7.98
N SER A 186 2.88 -15.34 -7.39
CA SER A 186 2.80 -15.90 -6.03
C SER A 186 2.48 -14.80 -5.02
N VAL A 187 3.21 -13.68 -5.09
CA VAL A 187 2.99 -12.51 -4.22
C VAL A 187 1.61 -11.90 -4.39
N TRP A 188 1.12 -11.74 -5.62
CA TRP A 188 -0.24 -11.27 -5.86
C TRP A 188 -1.29 -12.19 -5.26
N SER A 189 -1.09 -13.50 -5.35
CA SER A 189 -2.00 -14.48 -4.76
C SER A 189 -2.04 -14.39 -3.24
N VAL A 190 -0.88 -14.18 -2.59
CA VAL A 190 -0.79 -13.92 -1.15
C VAL A 190 -1.52 -12.63 -0.78
N ILE A 191 -1.29 -11.54 -1.52
CA ILE A 191 -1.95 -10.25 -1.30
C ILE A 191 -3.47 -10.42 -1.40
N ASP A 192 -3.97 -11.10 -2.43
CA ASP A 192 -5.40 -11.23 -2.68
C ASP A 192 -6.11 -12.03 -1.58
N ARG A 193 -5.52 -13.17 -1.15
CA ARG A 193 -6.05 -13.94 -0.02
C ARG A 193 -6.07 -13.13 1.27
N SER A 194 -4.99 -12.43 1.56
CA SER A 194 -4.83 -11.64 2.79
C SER A 194 -5.82 -10.49 2.84
N VAL A 195 -5.95 -9.76 1.73
CA VAL A 195 -6.89 -8.64 1.58
C VAL A 195 -8.33 -9.11 1.68
N ALA A 196 -8.70 -10.18 0.98
CA ALA A 196 -10.06 -10.72 1.04
C ALA A 196 -10.45 -11.14 2.47
N ARG A 197 -9.52 -11.77 3.19
CA ARG A 197 -9.71 -12.16 4.60
C ARG A 197 -9.92 -10.94 5.50
N VAL A 198 -9.04 -9.95 5.42
CA VAL A 198 -9.10 -8.75 6.26
C VAL A 198 -10.34 -7.91 5.94
N ALA A 199 -10.65 -7.71 4.66
CA ALA A 199 -11.86 -7.01 4.22
C ALA A 199 -13.14 -7.72 4.70
N ASN A 200 -13.17 -9.06 4.67
CA ASN A 200 -14.30 -9.83 5.21
C ASN A 200 -14.47 -9.61 6.72
N SER A 201 -13.38 -9.60 7.49
CA SER A 201 -13.43 -9.35 8.94
C SER A 201 -13.93 -7.94 9.26
N ILE A 202 -13.47 -6.91 8.54
CA ILE A 202 -13.97 -5.54 8.71
C ILE A 202 -15.45 -5.45 8.37
N TRP A 203 -15.88 -6.12 7.29
CA TRP A 203 -17.26 -6.12 6.86
C TRP A 203 -18.19 -6.81 7.87
N GLU A 204 -17.80 -7.96 8.42
CA GLU A 204 -18.56 -8.67 9.48
C GLU A 204 -18.71 -7.79 10.73
N PHE A 205 -17.67 -7.05 11.09
CA PHE A 205 -17.70 -6.10 12.20
C PHE A 205 -18.68 -4.94 11.95
N ALA A 206 -18.60 -4.32 10.77
CA ALA A 206 -19.52 -3.27 10.37
C ALA A 206 -20.97 -3.78 10.32
N GLN A 207 -21.19 -5.00 9.82
CA GLN A 207 -22.50 -5.62 9.74
C GLN A 207 -23.10 -5.84 11.14
N ALA A 208 -22.35 -6.41 12.08
CA ALA A 208 -22.84 -6.65 13.43
C ALA A 208 -23.29 -5.34 14.12
N ARG A 209 -22.58 -4.24 13.88
CA ARG A 209 -22.95 -2.90 14.37
C ARG A 209 -24.19 -2.33 13.66
N ALA A 210 -24.29 -2.51 12.35
CA ALA A 210 -25.45 -2.07 11.57
C ALA A 210 -26.74 -2.79 12.02
N GLU A 211 -26.67 -4.10 12.26
CA GLU A 211 -27.78 -4.91 12.77
C GLU A 211 -28.22 -4.45 14.17
N GLY A 212 -27.27 -4.17 15.07
CA GLY A 212 -27.56 -3.59 16.39
C GLY A 212 -28.27 -2.23 16.34
N ASN A 213 -28.09 -1.49 15.24
CA ASN A 213 -28.67 -0.16 15.02
C ASN A 213 -29.90 -0.15 14.07
N ASN A 214 -30.40 -1.32 13.65
CA ASN A 214 -31.49 -1.46 12.66
C ASN A 214 -31.23 -0.74 11.32
N ILE A 215 -29.98 -0.69 10.86
CA ILE A 215 -29.61 -0.09 9.57
C ILE A 215 -29.85 -1.10 8.45
N ALA A 216 -30.45 -0.66 7.34
CA ALA A 216 -30.77 -1.49 6.18
C ALA A 216 -29.53 -1.84 5.34
N THR A 217 -29.58 -2.97 4.63
CA THR A 217 -28.53 -3.43 3.71
C THR A 217 -28.59 -2.67 2.36
N PRO A 218 -27.46 -2.53 1.63
CA PRO A 218 -26.14 -3.09 1.88
C PRO A 218 -25.35 -2.35 2.97
N VAL A 219 -24.58 -3.10 3.76
CA VAL A 219 -23.67 -2.53 4.75
C VAL A 219 -22.47 -1.93 4.03
N LEU A 220 -22.31 -0.62 4.17
CA LEU A 220 -21.10 0.10 3.80
C LEU A 220 -20.20 0.25 5.03
N ILE A 221 -18.90 0.44 4.80
CA ILE A 221 -17.89 0.52 5.84
C ILE A 221 -17.45 1.97 5.93
N SER A 222 -17.72 2.66 7.02
CA SER A 222 -17.18 4.00 7.27
C SER A 222 -15.70 3.94 7.70
N PHE A 223 -14.98 5.06 7.59
CA PHE A 223 -13.61 5.11 8.14
C PHE A 223 -13.59 4.86 9.65
N LYS A 224 -14.65 5.25 10.36
CA LYS A 224 -14.82 4.98 11.78
C LYS A 224 -14.98 3.48 12.06
N ASP A 225 -15.75 2.75 11.25
CA ASP A 225 -15.87 1.30 11.42
C ASP A 225 -14.54 0.59 11.21
N PHE A 226 -13.77 1.02 10.21
CA PHE A 226 -12.41 0.52 10.00
C PHE A 226 -11.48 0.84 11.18
N ALA A 227 -11.51 2.08 11.70
CA ALA A 227 -10.68 2.50 12.83
C ALA A 227 -11.05 1.77 14.13
N ASP A 228 -12.33 1.57 14.39
CA ASP A 228 -12.82 0.87 15.57
C ASP A 228 -12.52 -0.63 15.47
N TRP A 229 -12.75 -1.26 14.31
CA TRP A 229 -12.35 -2.65 14.06
C TRP A 229 -10.86 -2.83 14.31
N TYR A 230 -10.03 -1.89 13.87
CA TYR A 230 -8.59 -1.92 14.08
C TYR A 230 -8.22 -1.82 15.57
N ALA A 231 -8.86 -0.92 16.32
CA ALA A 231 -8.60 -0.73 17.75
C ALA A 231 -9.08 -1.91 18.60
N GLU A 232 -10.23 -2.50 18.27
CA GLU A 232 -10.79 -3.66 18.95
C GLU A 232 -10.05 -4.96 18.59
N GLY A 233 -9.54 -5.07 17.36
CA GLY A 233 -8.76 -6.20 16.87
C GLY A 233 -7.41 -6.40 17.56
N GLN A 234 -6.80 -5.34 18.12
CA GLN A 234 -5.59 -5.45 18.97
C GLN A 234 -5.84 -6.18 20.30
N VAL A 235 -7.10 -6.47 20.65
CA VAL A 235 -7.48 -7.16 21.89
C VAL A 235 -7.74 -8.67 21.66
N ILE A 236 -7.87 -9.11 20.40
CA ILE A 236 -8.40 -10.45 20.05
C ILE A 236 -7.44 -11.31 19.20
N LEU A 237 -6.26 -10.78 18.84
CA LEU A 237 -5.13 -11.56 18.30
C LEU A 237 -4.01 -11.62 19.35
#